data_AF-A0A831TI47-F1
#
_entry.id   AF-A0A831TI47-F1
#
_cell.length_a   1.000
_cell.length_b   1.000
_cell.length_c   1.000
_cell.angle_alpha   90.00
_cell.angle_beta   90.00
_cell.angle_gamma   90.00
#
_symmetry.space_group_name_H-M   'P 1'
#
loop_
_entity.id
_entity.type
_entity.pdbx_description
1 polymer ?
#
loop_
_entity_poly.entity_id
_entity_poly.type
_entity_poly.pdbx_seq_one_letter_code
_entity_poly.pdbx_strand_id
1 'polypeptide(L)'
;MREEHVDDEQRPEGRGYLMLLVGDERRTSDAALGIALRGAGHSLRIHIIQFLKTGRERGEVAAVSFLTGVSLSQYGLIDVGTRAEDIPGPGIAPERLEFALREARRHIAQRVTNILILDGLLTLVDEGMVPDRTVLELVESAAPWTDIVV
;
A
#
# COMPACT_ATOMS: atom_id res chain seq x y z
N MET A 1 5.93 22.68 -44.14
CA MET A 1 5.38 21.49 -43.46
C MET A 1 4.59 22.02 -42.27
N ARG A 2 3.29 21.74 -42.20
CA ARG A 2 2.45 22.18 -41.07
C ARG A 2 2.71 21.20 -39.94
N GLU A 3 3.18 21.69 -38.81
CA GLU A 3 3.25 20.91 -37.58
C GLU A 3 1.81 20.59 -37.14
N GLU A 4 1.47 19.31 -37.14
CA GLU A 4 0.25 18.81 -36.55
C GLU A 4 0.32 19.08 -35.04
N HIS A 5 -0.49 20.05 -34.58
CA HIS A 5 -0.88 20.11 -33.18
C HIS A 5 -1.65 18.83 -32.88
N VAL A 6 -1.00 17.91 -32.17
CA VAL A 6 -1.69 16.78 -31.56
C VAL A 6 -2.48 17.36 -30.39
N ASP A 7 -3.80 17.41 -30.55
CA ASP A 7 -4.74 17.76 -29.48
C ASP A 7 -4.47 16.85 -28.26
N ASP A 8 -4.04 17.46 -27.15
CA ASP A 8 -3.77 16.80 -25.85
C ASP A 8 -5.08 16.39 -25.11
N GLU A 9 -6.22 16.42 -25.81
CA GLU A 9 -7.58 16.22 -25.27
C GLU A 9 -8.05 14.76 -25.19
N GLN A 10 -7.18 13.76 -25.44
CA GLN A 10 -7.57 12.34 -25.39
C GLN A 10 -6.62 11.46 -24.57
N ARG A 11 -6.06 11.95 -23.46
CA ARG A 11 -5.62 11.01 -22.41
C ARG A 11 -6.88 10.45 -21.76
N PRO A 12 -7.08 9.12 -21.69
CA PRO A 12 -8.17 8.57 -20.91
C PRO A 12 -8.04 9.17 -19.51
N GLU A 13 -9.13 9.75 -18.99
CA GLU A 13 -9.21 10.22 -17.61
C GLU A 13 -8.54 9.16 -16.73
N GLY A 14 -7.52 9.55 -15.95
CA GLY A 14 -6.68 8.61 -15.23
C GLY A 14 -7.55 7.57 -14.53
N ARG A 15 -7.29 6.29 -14.78
CA ARG A 15 -8.00 5.16 -14.17
C ARG A 15 -7.10 4.52 -13.14
N GLY A 16 -7.65 4.33 -11.95
CA GLY A 16 -7.03 3.73 -10.79
C GLY A 16 -7.45 2.29 -10.73
N TYR A 17 -6.52 1.43 -10.33
CA TYR A 17 -6.74 0.00 -10.24
C TYR A 17 -6.74 -0.44 -8.78
N LEU A 18 -7.68 -1.32 -8.44
CA LEU A 18 -7.57 -2.17 -7.26
C LEU A 18 -6.84 -3.44 -7.68
N MET A 19 -5.72 -3.73 -7.03
CA MET A 19 -4.98 -4.98 -7.22
C MET A 19 -4.95 -5.76 -5.92
N LEU A 20 -5.47 -6.98 -5.97
CA LEU A 20 -5.48 -7.91 -4.84
C LEU A 20 -4.34 -8.92 -5.03
N LEU A 21 -3.40 -8.93 -4.10
CA LEU A 21 -2.29 -9.86 -4.06
C LEU A 21 -2.62 -10.96 -3.04
N VAL A 22 -3.02 -12.13 -3.55
CA VAL A 22 -3.48 -13.25 -2.73
C VAL A 22 -2.48 -14.40 -2.80
N GLY A 23 -2.21 -15.04 -1.66
CA GLY A 23 -1.36 -16.23 -1.57
C GLY A 23 -0.41 -16.15 -0.38
N ASP A 24 0.81 -16.65 -0.57
CA ASP A 24 1.88 -16.59 0.42
C ASP A 24 2.21 -15.12 0.74
N GLU A 25 1.97 -14.71 2.00
CA GLU A 25 2.18 -13.35 2.50
C GLU A 25 3.56 -12.79 2.17
N ARG A 26 4.62 -13.60 2.20
CA ARG A 26 5.95 -13.11 1.85
C ARG A 26 6.01 -12.74 0.36
N ARG A 27 5.41 -13.56 -0.51
CA ARG A 27 5.43 -13.35 -1.96
C ARG A 27 4.54 -12.19 -2.38
N THR A 28 3.40 -12.00 -1.72
CA THR A 28 2.50 -10.86 -1.98
C THR A 28 3.18 -9.55 -1.58
N SER A 29 3.85 -9.51 -0.43
CA SER A 29 4.66 -8.35 -0.03
C SER A 29 5.82 -8.08 -0.98
N ASP A 30 6.55 -9.11 -1.43
CA ASP A 30 7.64 -8.96 -2.40
C ASP A 30 7.12 -8.36 -3.72
N ALA A 31 5.95 -8.81 -4.18
CA ALA A 31 5.30 -8.27 -5.37
C ALA A 31 4.90 -6.79 -5.18
N ALA A 32 4.32 -6.45 -4.02
CA ALA A 32 3.96 -5.08 -3.65
C ALA A 32 5.19 -4.14 -3.64
N LEU A 33 6.32 -4.59 -3.07
CA LEU A 33 7.57 -3.85 -3.10
C LEU A 33 8.12 -3.67 -4.52
N GLY A 34 8.00 -4.70 -5.38
CA GLY A 34 8.36 -4.59 -6.79
C GLY A 34 7.53 -3.53 -7.54
N ILE A 35 6.24 -3.41 -7.22
CA ILE A 35 5.36 -2.36 -7.74
C ILE A 35 5.82 -0.99 -7.27
N ALA A 36 6.10 -0.84 -5.98
CA ALA A 36 6.62 0.42 -5.42
C ALA A 36 7.94 0.84 -6.08
N LEU A 37 8.87 -0.09 -6.26
CA LEU A 37 10.15 0.15 -6.92
C LEU A 37 9.95 0.62 -8.37
N ARG A 38 9.08 -0.05 -9.13
CA ARG A 38 8.77 0.35 -10.50
C ARG A 38 8.14 1.74 -10.54
N GLY A 39 7.18 2.01 -9.65
CA GLY A 39 6.52 3.32 -9.54
C GLY A 39 7.51 4.44 -9.21
N ALA A 40 8.45 4.19 -8.30
CA ALA A 40 9.50 5.14 -7.95
C ALA A 40 10.38 5.48 -9.16
N GLY A 41 10.71 4.50 -10.00
CA GLY A 41 11.44 4.72 -11.27
C GLY A 41 10.69 5.61 -12.27
N HIS A 42 9.38 5.75 -12.13
CA HIS A 42 8.52 6.66 -12.90
C HIS A 42 8.14 7.94 -12.13
N SER A 43 8.84 8.25 -11.03
CA SER A 43 8.60 9.43 -10.19
C SER A 43 7.18 9.51 -9.61
N LEU A 44 6.51 8.36 -9.45
CA LEU A 44 5.22 8.30 -8.76
C LEU A 44 5.42 8.46 -7.25
N ARG A 45 4.42 9.02 -6.57
CA ARG A 45 4.38 9.07 -5.11
C ARG A 45 3.73 7.79 -4.59
N ILE A 46 4.47 7.02 -3.80
CA ILE A 46 4.02 5.75 -3.21
C ILE A 46 4.03 5.83 -1.69
N HIS A 47 2.99 5.30 -1.07
CA HIS A 47 2.96 5.09 0.37
C HIS A 47 2.60 3.64 0.67
N ILE A 48 3.40 3.01 1.52
CA ILE A 48 3.27 1.61 1.92
C ILE A 48 2.90 1.58 3.40
N ILE A 49 1.80 0.92 3.73
CA ILE A 49 1.39 0.66 5.12
C ILE A 49 1.52 -0.84 5.35
N GLN A 50 2.44 -1.23 6.23
CA GLN A 50 2.56 -2.62 6.66
C GLN A 50 1.77 -2.81 7.95
N PHE A 51 0.69 -3.60 7.87
CA PHE A 51 -0.20 -3.84 9.00
C PHE A 51 0.39 -4.84 10.00
N LEU A 52 1.03 -5.90 9.53
CA LEU A 52 1.46 -7.03 10.39
C LEU A 52 2.92 -6.95 10.84
N LYS A 53 3.74 -6.14 10.15
CA LYS A 53 5.19 -6.08 10.36
C LYS A 53 5.62 -4.84 11.14
N THR A 54 6.73 -5.00 11.85
CA THR A 54 7.54 -3.95 12.49
C THR A 54 9.02 -4.28 12.33
N GLY A 55 9.90 -3.34 12.64
CA GLY A 55 11.35 -3.54 12.66
C GLY A 55 12.07 -2.73 11.59
N ARG A 56 12.99 -1.86 12.01
CA ARG A 56 13.76 -0.97 11.13
C ARG A 56 14.90 -1.68 10.40
N GLU A 57 15.31 -2.82 10.93
CA GLU A 57 16.36 -3.69 10.37
C GLU A 57 15.85 -4.56 9.21
N ARG A 58 14.55 -4.51 8.91
CA ARG A 58 13.99 -5.10 7.70
C ARG A 58 14.60 -4.47 6.44
N GLY A 59 15.05 -5.33 5.54
CA GLY A 59 15.74 -4.91 4.32
C GLY A 59 14.90 -3.97 3.45
N GLU A 60 13.58 -4.19 3.37
CA GLU A 60 12.68 -3.33 2.62
C GLU A 60 12.52 -1.94 3.24
N VAL A 61 12.54 -1.81 4.57
CA VAL A 61 12.46 -0.53 5.27
C VAL A 61 13.72 0.30 4.98
N ALA A 62 14.88 -0.35 5.05
CA ALA A 62 16.14 0.27 4.65
C ALA A 62 16.13 0.64 3.16
N ALA A 63 15.67 -0.25 2.28
CA ALA A 63 15.63 -0.02 0.83
C ALA A 63 14.75 1.17 0.44
N VAL A 64 13.56 1.29 1.04
CA VAL A 64 12.63 2.41 0.78
C VAL A 64 13.26 3.76 1.10
N SER A 65 14.16 3.84 2.09
CA SER A 65 14.83 5.10 2.44
C SER A 65 15.72 5.67 1.32
N PHE A 66 16.11 4.84 0.35
CA PHE A 66 16.87 5.26 -0.83
C PHE A 66 15.98 5.67 -2.02
N LEU A 67 14.66 5.43 -1.94
CA LEU A 67 13.73 5.67 -3.04
C LEU A 67 13.03 7.02 -2.86
N THR A 68 13.33 7.97 -3.75
CA THR A 68 12.63 9.26 -3.77
C THR A 68 11.16 9.05 -4.11
N GLY A 69 10.25 9.67 -3.34
CA GLY A 69 8.82 9.58 -3.56
C GLY A 69 8.14 8.35 -2.97
N VAL A 70 8.90 7.46 -2.31
CA VAL A 70 8.35 6.29 -1.59
C VAL A 70 8.42 6.54 -0.09
N SER A 71 7.36 6.20 0.62
CA SER A 71 7.31 6.22 2.08
C SER A 71 6.70 4.93 2.60
N LEU A 72 7.11 4.52 3.81
CA LEU A 72 6.66 3.28 4.42
C LEU A 72 6.40 3.48 5.92
N SER A 73 5.23 3.05 6.38
CA SER A 73 4.82 3.00 7.78
C SER A 73 4.59 1.55 8.22
N GLN A 74 4.94 1.25 9.48
CA GLN A 74 4.79 -0.07 10.07
C GLN A 74 3.93 0.01 11.33
N TYR A 75 2.95 -0.87 11.45
CA TYR A 75 2.00 -0.88 12.57
C TYR A 75 1.92 -2.22 13.30
N GLY A 76 2.54 -3.27 12.77
CA GLY A 76 2.39 -4.60 13.31
C GLY A 76 3.30 -4.91 14.50
N LEU A 77 3.30 -6.19 14.86
CA LEU A 77 4.05 -6.75 15.97
C LEU A 77 5.10 -7.78 15.52
N ILE A 78 5.04 -8.23 14.26
CA ILE A 78 5.99 -9.21 13.71
C ILE A 78 7.29 -8.50 13.40
N ASP A 79 8.34 -8.80 14.16
CA ASP A 79 9.70 -8.25 14.01
C ASP A 79 10.63 -9.20 13.23
N VAL A 80 11.86 -8.75 12.92
CA VAL A 80 12.88 -9.55 12.25
C VAL A 80 13.31 -10.70 13.16
N GLY A 81 12.99 -11.92 12.74
CA GLY A 81 13.31 -13.14 13.49
C GLY A 81 12.15 -13.71 14.30
N THR A 82 11.02 -13.01 14.38
CA THR A 82 9.78 -13.53 14.97
C THR A 82 8.93 -14.19 13.89
N ARG A 83 8.46 -15.41 14.11
CA ARG A 83 7.46 -16.02 13.22
C ARG A 83 6.08 -15.50 13.62
N ALA A 84 5.17 -15.32 12.66
CA ALA A 84 3.80 -14.91 12.95
C ALA A 84 3.12 -15.85 13.98
N GLU A 85 3.43 -17.15 13.87
CA GLU A 85 2.98 -18.23 14.75
C GLU A 85 3.36 -18.02 16.22
N ASP A 86 4.45 -17.27 16.48
CA ASP A 86 4.98 -17.04 17.82
C ASP A 86 4.28 -15.84 18.52
N ILE A 87 3.43 -15.09 17.81
CA ILE A 87 2.71 -13.94 18.37
C ILE A 87 1.39 -14.41 18.97
N PRO A 88 1.17 -14.19 20.29
CA PRO A 88 -0.12 -14.50 20.90
C PRO A 88 -1.18 -13.50 20.42
N GLY A 89 -2.15 -13.99 19.65
CA GLY A 89 -3.25 -13.17 19.13
C GLY A 89 -2.88 -12.49 17.81
N PRO A 90 -3.60 -11.41 17.44
CA PRO A 90 -3.43 -10.79 16.14
C PRO A 90 -2.05 -10.13 15.99
N GLY A 91 -1.49 -10.17 14.79
CA GLY A 91 -0.20 -9.57 14.45
C GLY A 91 -0.15 -8.03 14.56
N ILE A 92 -1.23 -7.40 15.03
CA ILE A 92 -1.39 -5.96 15.24
C ILE A 92 -2.32 -5.68 16.43
N ALA A 93 -1.99 -4.69 17.25
CA ALA A 93 -2.87 -4.22 18.32
C ALA A 93 -4.05 -3.38 17.77
N PRO A 94 -5.25 -3.43 18.37
CA PRO A 94 -6.43 -2.72 17.88
C PRO A 94 -6.20 -1.22 17.65
N GLU A 95 -5.51 -0.55 18.57
CA GLU A 95 -5.25 0.88 18.44
C GLU A 95 -4.37 1.16 17.23
N ARG A 96 -3.33 0.33 17.01
CA ARG A 96 -2.42 0.45 15.86
C ARG A 96 -3.13 0.19 14.54
N LEU A 97 -4.08 -0.75 14.51
CA LEU A 97 -4.92 -1.01 13.35
C LEU A 97 -5.76 0.23 12.99
N GLU A 98 -6.38 0.86 13.98
CA GLU A 98 -7.11 2.11 13.77
C GLU A 98 -6.22 3.24 13.25
N PHE A 99 -4.99 3.37 13.79
CA PHE A 99 -4.02 4.35 13.28
C PHE A 99 -3.66 4.08 11.81
N ALA A 100 -3.37 2.82 11.45
CA ALA A 100 -3.02 2.42 10.09
C ALA A 100 -4.15 2.71 9.09
N LEU A 101 -5.40 2.35 9.43
CA LEU A 101 -6.57 2.62 8.58
C LEU A 101 -6.84 4.12 8.46
N ARG A 102 -6.61 4.90 9.53
CA ARG A 102 -6.73 6.36 9.48
C ARG A 102 -5.65 6.98 8.59
N GLU A 103 -4.43 6.46 8.62
CA GLU A 103 -3.36 6.89 7.69
C GLU A 103 -3.73 6.61 6.23
N ALA A 104 -4.23 5.41 5.91
CA ALA A 104 -4.70 5.06 4.57
C ALA A 104 -5.77 6.05 4.07
N ARG A 105 -6.80 6.31 4.88
CA ARG A 105 -7.87 7.27 4.57
C ARG A 105 -7.34 8.68 4.36
N ARG A 106 -6.38 9.12 5.19
CA ARG A 106 -5.75 10.45 5.06
C ARG A 106 -5.02 10.59 3.71
N HIS A 107 -4.25 9.57 3.31
CA HIS A 107 -3.53 9.57 2.04
C HIS A 107 -4.46 9.68 0.83
N ILE A 108 -5.58 8.95 0.85
CA ILE A 108 -6.65 9.05 -0.14
C ILE A 108 -7.28 10.44 -0.14
N ALA A 109 -7.74 10.93 1.02
CA ALA A 109 -8.43 12.22 1.13
C ALA A 109 -7.56 13.40 0.67
N GLN A 110 -6.27 13.36 0.99
CA GLN A 110 -5.32 14.42 0.62
C GLN A 110 -4.81 14.30 -0.82
N ARG A 111 -5.09 13.19 -1.52
CA ARG A 111 -4.65 12.93 -2.91
C ARG A 111 -3.13 13.07 -3.08
N VAL A 112 -2.39 12.64 -2.07
CA VAL A 112 -0.93 12.77 -1.99
C VAL A 112 -0.18 11.57 -2.56
N THR A 113 -0.90 10.52 -2.94
CA THR A 113 -0.34 9.24 -3.38
C THR A 113 -0.89 8.82 -4.73
N ASN A 114 0.01 8.39 -5.61
CA ASN A 114 -0.33 7.74 -6.87
C ASN A 114 -0.60 6.25 -6.65
N ILE A 115 0.18 5.60 -5.77
CA ILE A 115 -0.01 4.19 -5.40
C ILE A 115 -0.05 4.09 -3.87
N LEU A 116 -1.13 3.53 -3.33
CA LEU A 116 -1.26 3.20 -1.91
C LEU A 116 -1.21 1.68 -1.74
N ILE A 117 -0.23 1.20 -0.98
CA ILE A 117 -0.03 -0.23 -0.72
C ILE A 117 -0.42 -0.54 0.73
N LEU A 118 -1.29 -1.53 0.92
CA LEU A 118 -1.86 -1.95 2.20
C LEU A 118 -1.39 -3.38 2.53
N ASP A 119 -0.09 -3.54 2.77
CA ASP A 119 0.58 -4.83 2.96
C ASP A 119 0.09 -5.54 4.23
N GLY A 120 -0.49 -6.73 4.06
CA GLY A 120 -1.08 -7.56 5.12
C GLY A 120 -2.53 -7.22 5.48
N LEU A 121 -3.18 -6.29 4.76
CA LEU A 121 -4.59 -5.95 5.03
C LEU A 121 -5.54 -7.10 4.66
N LEU A 122 -5.28 -7.84 3.59
CA LEU A 122 -6.10 -9.02 3.23
C LEU A 122 -6.04 -10.11 4.30
N THR A 123 -4.88 -10.32 4.95
CA THR A 123 -4.79 -11.23 6.10
C THR A 123 -5.67 -10.76 7.26
N LEU A 124 -5.70 -9.47 7.56
CA LEU A 124 -6.60 -8.95 8.61
C LEU A 124 -8.09 -9.07 8.25
N VAL A 125 -8.42 -9.07 6.96
CA VAL A 125 -9.78 -9.35 6.48
C VAL A 125 -10.11 -10.83 6.66
N ASP A 126 -9.18 -11.73 6.31
CA ASP A 126 -9.33 -13.19 6.48
C ASP A 126 -9.47 -13.58 7.97
N GLU A 127 -8.71 -12.93 8.84
CA GLU A 127 -8.80 -13.09 10.31
C GLU A 127 -10.08 -12.46 10.91
N GLY A 128 -10.90 -11.76 10.11
CA GLY A 128 -12.13 -11.11 10.56
C GLY A 128 -11.93 -9.86 11.41
N MET A 129 -10.70 -9.33 11.47
CA MET A 129 -10.37 -8.10 12.20
C MET A 129 -10.80 -6.84 11.46
N VAL A 130 -10.81 -6.90 10.13
CA VAL A 130 -11.22 -5.80 9.26
C VAL A 130 -12.32 -6.30 8.33
N PRO A 131 -13.46 -5.61 8.23
CA PRO A 131 -14.46 -5.99 7.23
C PRO A 131 -13.94 -5.69 5.82
N ASP A 132 -14.21 -6.59 4.88
CA ASP A 132 -13.91 -6.44 3.45
C ASP A 132 -14.37 -5.09 2.86
N ARG A 133 -15.52 -4.60 3.35
CA ARG A 133 -16.08 -3.27 3.04
C ARG A 133 -15.08 -2.13 3.24
N THR A 134 -14.14 -2.27 4.17
CA THR A 134 -13.07 -1.27 4.40
C THR A 134 -12.25 -1.05 3.13
N VAL A 135 -11.91 -2.11 2.40
CA VAL A 135 -11.16 -2.01 1.14
C VAL A 135 -12.00 -1.30 0.07
N LEU A 136 -13.28 -1.66 -0.04
CA LEU A 136 -14.21 -1.04 -0.99
C LEU A 136 -14.37 0.46 -0.72
N GLU A 137 -14.54 0.86 0.55
CA GLU A 137 -14.66 2.27 0.95
C GLU A 137 -13.42 3.09 0.62
N LEU A 138 -12.22 2.49 0.73
CA LEU A 138 -10.97 3.14 0.34
C LEU A 138 -10.92 3.37 -1.18
N VAL A 139 -11.33 2.38 -1.97
CA VAL A 139 -11.38 2.48 -3.44
C VAL A 139 -12.42 3.50 -3.89
N GLU A 140 -13.62 3.48 -3.32
CA GLU A 140 -14.70 4.43 -3.64
C GLU A 140 -14.32 5.89 -3.33
N SER A 141 -13.51 6.08 -2.28
CA SER A 141 -13.03 7.40 -1.86
C SER A 141 -11.78 7.87 -2.61
N ALA A 142 -11.09 6.95 -3.31
CA ALA A 142 -9.84 7.24 -4.00
C ALA A 142 -10.03 8.17 -5.18
N ALA A 143 -9.00 8.96 -5.48
CA ALA A 143 -8.99 9.72 -6.72
C ALA A 143 -8.96 8.76 -7.93
N PRO A 144 -9.55 9.13 -9.08
CA PRO A 144 -9.57 8.26 -10.26
C PRO A 144 -8.18 7.80 -10.73
N TRP A 145 -7.10 8.48 -10.36
CA TRP A 145 -5.73 8.13 -10.75
C TRP A 145 -4.91 7.40 -9.67
N THR A 146 -5.52 7.08 -8.52
CA THR A 146 -4.83 6.39 -7.42
C THR A 146 -5.01 4.89 -7.54
N ASP A 147 -3.92 4.16 -7.65
CA ASP A 147 -3.92 2.71 -7.55
C ASP A 147 -3.89 2.29 -6.07
N ILE A 148 -4.67 1.25 -5.74
CA ILE A 148 -4.67 0.62 -4.42
C ILE A 148 -4.23 -0.83 -4.58
N VAL A 149 -3.18 -1.21 -3.85
CA VAL A 149 -2.67 -2.58 -3.78
C VAL A 149 -2.95 -3.12 -2.39
N VAL A 150 -3.59 -4.29 -2.30
CA VAL A 150 -3.97 -4.95 -1.05
C VAL A 150 -3.50 -6.39 -1.06
#